data_AF-A0A183L4S0-F1
#
_entry.id   AF-A0A183L4S0-F1
#
_cell.length_a   1.000
_cell.length_b   1.000
_cell.length_c   1.000
_cell.angle_alpha   90.00
_cell.angle_beta   90.00
_cell.angle_gamma   90.00
#
_symmetry.space_group_name_H-M   'P 1'
#
loop_
_entity.id
_entity.type
_entity.pdbx_description
1 polymer ?
#
loop_
_entity_poly.entity_id
_entity_poly.type
_entity_poly.pdbx_seq_one_letter_code
_entity_poly.pdbx_strand_id
1 'polypeptide(L)'
;MDKMQKAEERIKSNPWDIEAWSVLLRDAQSKKIDDAREVFERIVTQFPVAGQYWKIYINQEKMAQAYDFTLDKMGLDLNSYSIWADYISFLRSTQVQGSYAESQKITATRRVYQRAIVTPMLGIETIWRDYCMYENSINPLIAKKFTEERSRDYMNARRVAKEYEVPPEEPFH
;
A
#
# COMPACT_ATOMS: atom_id res chain seq x y z
N MET A 1 -16.26 9.75 23.44
CA MET A 1 -15.54 10.55 22.44
C MET A 1 -14.30 9.81 22.00
N ASP A 2 -14.20 9.59 20.70
CA ASP A 2 -13.02 9.01 20.07
C ASP A 2 -11.77 9.90 20.27
N LYS A 3 -10.57 9.31 20.25
CA LYS A 3 -9.30 10.02 20.47
C LYS A 3 -9.11 11.16 19.46
N MET A 4 -9.56 10.96 18.22
CA MET A 4 -9.52 11.99 17.17
C MET A 4 -10.46 13.16 17.49
N GLN A 5 -11.69 12.87 17.93
CA GLN A 5 -12.66 13.92 18.31
C GLN A 5 -12.13 14.80 19.45
N LYS A 6 -11.51 14.19 20.47
CA LYS A 6 -10.89 14.94 21.56
C LYS A 6 -9.71 15.80 21.08
N ALA A 7 -8.91 15.30 20.14
CA ALA A 7 -7.82 16.08 19.56
C ALA A 7 -8.34 17.27 18.74
N GLU A 8 -9.39 17.07 17.95
CA GLU A 8 -10.06 18.13 17.19
C GLU A 8 -10.66 19.20 18.11
N GLU A 9 -11.31 18.82 19.22
CA GLU A 9 -11.81 19.78 20.22
C GLU A 9 -10.69 20.59 20.87
N ARG A 10 -9.56 19.93 21.21
CA ARG A 10 -8.38 20.61 21.74
C ARG A 10 -7.79 21.60 20.75
N ILE A 11 -7.74 21.25 19.46
CA ILE A 11 -7.28 22.17 18.40
C ILE A 11 -8.22 23.36 18.25
N LYS A 12 -9.54 23.14 18.32
CA LYS A 12 -10.53 24.24 18.30
C LYS A 12 -10.36 25.19 19.48
N SER A 13 -10.09 24.65 20.67
CA SER A 13 -9.87 25.47 21.87
C SER A 13 -8.49 26.14 21.88
N ASN A 14 -7.47 25.49 21.33
CA ASN A 14 -6.11 25.98 21.23
C ASN A 14 -5.47 25.51 19.91
N PRO A 15 -5.45 26.36 18.88
CA PRO A 15 -4.87 26.02 17.58
C PRO A 15 -3.37 25.68 17.62
N TRP A 16 -2.68 26.04 18.71
CA TRP A 16 -1.25 25.79 18.90
C TRP A 16 -0.98 24.54 19.77
N ASP A 17 -1.98 23.71 20.05
CA ASP A 17 -1.82 22.46 20.79
C ASP A 17 -1.09 21.40 19.95
N ILE A 18 0.25 21.43 20.00
CA ILE A 18 1.14 20.53 19.26
C ILE A 18 0.84 19.06 19.57
N GLU A 19 0.46 18.74 20.80
CA GLU A 19 0.11 17.37 21.20
C GLU A 19 -1.16 16.89 20.52
N ALA A 20 -2.17 17.74 20.42
CA ALA A 20 -3.39 17.44 19.66
C ALA A 20 -3.10 17.27 18.17
N TRP A 21 -2.30 18.16 17.57
CA TRP A 21 -1.86 18.03 16.18
C TRP A 21 -1.02 16.78 15.93
N SER A 22 -0.20 16.35 16.89
CA SER A 22 0.58 15.10 16.78
C SER A 22 -0.30 13.87 16.69
N VAL A 23 -1.52 13.92 17.27
CA VAL A 23 -2.52 12.85 17.12
C VAL A 23 -3.04 12.81 15.68
N LEU A 24 -3.40 13.96 15.09
CA LEU A 24 -3.83 14.03 13.70
C LEU A 24 -2.70 13.65 12.72
N LEU A 25 -1.46 14.06 13.01
CA LEU A 25 -0.30 13.71 12.18
C LEU A 25 -0.08 12.20 12.13
N ARG A 26 -0.11 11.53 13.29
CA ARG A 26 0.04 10.07 13.36
C ARG A 26 -1.09 9.35 12.63
N ASP A 27 -2.31 9.88 12.73
CA ASP A 27 -3.46 9.37 11.97
C ASP A 27 -3.28 9.58 10.46
N ALA A 28 -2.85 10.76 10.01
CA ALA A 28 -2.59 11.06 8.61
C ALA A 28 -1.46 10.18 8.04
N GLN A 29 -0.37 10.00 8.78
CA GLN A 29 0.75 9.10 8.41
C GLN A 29 0.32 7.65 8.21
N SER A 30 -0.84 7.28 8.74
CA SER A 30 -1.39 5.94 8.57
C SER A 30 -2.24 5.76 7.33
N LYS A 31 -2.77 6.84 6.79
CA LYS A 31 -3.69 6.80 5.66
C LYS A 31 -2.91 6.85 4.36
N LYS A 32 -3.57 6.46 3.27
CA LYS A 32 -3.08 6.79 1.93
C LYS A 32 -2.96 8.28 1.79
N ILE A 33 -2.02 8.72 0.97
CA ILE A 33 -1.80 10.13 0.76
C ILE A 33 -3.06 10.85 0.28
N ASP A 34 -3.92 10.21 -0.52
CA ASP A 34 -5.19 10.80 -0.96
C ASP A 34 -6.15 11.13 0.18
N ASP A 35 -6.27 10.23 1.17
CA ASP A 35 -7.15 10.43 2.33
C ASP A 35 -6.46 11.27 3.44
N ALA A 36 -5.13 11.36 3.41
CA ALA A 36 -4.33 12.08 4.40
C ALA A 36 -4.05 13.53 4.00
N ARG A 37 -4.18 13.86 2.71
CA ARG A 37 -3.77 15.14 2.12
C ARG A 37 -4.38 16.32 2.85
N GLU A 38 -5.69 16.28 3.10
CA GLU A 38 -6.42 17.35 3.81
C GLU A 38 -5.83 17.60 5.21
N VAL A 39 -5.49 16.54 5.94
CA VAL A 39 -4.91 16.65 7.29
C VAL A 39 -3.50 17.22 7.23
N PHE A 40 -2.66 16.77 6.27
CA PHE A 40 -1.33 17.32 6.07
C PHE A 40 -1.38 18.80 5.69
N GLU A 41 -2.26 19.19 4.76
CA GLU A 41 -2.47 20.57 4.36
C GLU A 41 -2.87 21.45 5.55
N ARG A 42 -3.79 20.98 6.40
CA ARG A 42 -4.15 21.67 7.64
C ARG A 42 -2.94 21.85 8.57
N ILE A 43 -2.13 20.81 8.78
CA ILE A 43 -0.95 20.84 9.66
C ILE A 43 0.08 21.84 9.12
N VAL A 44 0.44 21.78 7.84
CA VAL A 44 1.46 22.67 7.27
C VAL A 44 0.96 24.10 7.11
N THR A 45 -0.34 24.31 6.98
CA THR A 45 -0.95 25.65 7.02
C THR A 45 -0.89 26.24 8.42
N GLN A 46 -1.15 25.44 9.46
CA GLN A 46 -1.04 25.88 10.86
C GLN A 46 0.42 26.12 11.28
N PHE A 47 1.35 25.31 10.77
CA PHE A 47 2.76 25.36 11.13
C PHE A 47 3.67 25.48 9.89
N PRO A 48 3.61 26.59 9.14
CA PRO A 48 4.28 26.73 7.84
C PRO A 48 5.80 26.68 7.93
N VAL A 49 6.38 27.05 9.07
CA VAL A 49 7.84 27.04 9.29
C VAL A 49 8.34 25.74 9.93
N ALA A 50 7.45 24.80 10.29
CA ALA A 50 7.84 23.54 10.92
C ALA A 50 8.27 22.52 9.86
N GLY A 51 9.54 22.60 9.42
CA GLY A 51 10.09 21.78 8.34
C GLY A 51 9.92 20.26 8.54
N GLN A 52 9.82 19.77 9.78
CA GLN A 52 9.56 18.37 10.07
C GLN A 52 8.21 17.87 9.51
N TYR A 53 7.15 18.68 9.57
CA TYR A 53 5.84 18.29 9.04
C TYR A 53 5.83 18.26 7.51
N TRP A 54 6.48 19.25 6.88
CA TRP A 54 6.71 19.26 5.43
C TRP A 54 7.50 18.02 4.99
N LYS A 55 8.56 17.66 5.70
CA LYS A 55 9.35 16.46 5.38
C LYS A 55 8.51 15.19 5.42
N ILE A 56 7.65 15.03 6.43
CA ILE A 56 6.76 13.88 6.55
C ILE A 56 5.75 13.85 5.39
N TYR A 57 5.09 14.97 5.12
CA TYR A 57 4.09 15.07 4.05
C TYR A 57 4.71 14.77 2.68
N ILE A 58 5.84 15.40 2.37
CA ILE A 58 6.58 15.19 1.11
C ILE A 58 7.04 13.73 0.98
N ASN A 59 7.54 13.12 2.06
CA ASN A 59 7.98 11.73 2.02
C ASN A 59 6.82 10.77 1.71
N GLN A 60 5.64 11.01 2.29
CA GLN A 60 4.46 10.20 1.98
C GLN A 60 4.01 10.34 0.52
N GLU A 61 3.92 11.59 0.00
CA GLU A 61 3.62 11.84 -1.42
C GLU A 61 4.63 11.13 -2.33
N LYS A 62 5.94 11.32 -2.06
CA LYS A 62 7.00 10.76 -2.91
C LYS A 62 7.05 9.25 -2.88
N MET A 63 6.82 8.61 -1.73
CA MET A 63 6.89 7.15 -1.64
C MET A 63 5.75 6.48 -2.41
N ALA A 64 4.51 6.96 -2.25
CA ALA A 64 3.37 6.43 -3.00
C ALA A 64 3.56 6.62 -4.51
N GLN A 65 3.92 7.85 -4.92
CA GLN A 65 4.16 8.16 -6.33
C GLN A 65 5.34 7.37 -6.91
N ALA A 66 6.42 7.17 -6.16
CA ALA A 66 7.58 6.44 -6.64
C ALA A 66 7.28 4.95 -6.87
N TYR A 67 6.55 4.29 -5.97
CA TYR A 67 6.17 2.89 -6.17
C TYR A 67 5.23 2.75 -7.36
N ASP A 68 4.19 3.57 -7.45
CA ASP A 68 3.24 3.51 -8.57
C ASP A 68 3.94 3.80 -9.91
N PHE A 69 4.78 4.85 -9.98
CA PHE A 69 5.57 5.17 -11.17
C PHE A 69 6.52 4.04 -11.57
N THR A 70 7.24 3.46 -10.60
CA THR A 70 8.20 2.38 -10.88
C THR A 70 7.48 1.15 -11.39
N LEU A 71 6.34 0.79 -10.81
CA LEU A 71 5.54 -0.34 -11.25
C LEU A 71 4.89 -0.12 -12.62
N ASP A 72 4.60 1.13 -12.99
CA ASP A 72 4.12 1.46 -14.34
C ASP A 72 5.21 1.34 -15.41
N LYS A 73 6.49 1.50 -15.05
CA LYS A 73 7.62 1.42 -15.98
C LYS A 73 8.26 0.04 -16.03
N MET A 74 8.45 -0.58 -14.87
CA MET A 74 9.24 -1.80 -14.68
C MET A 74 8.43 -2.94 -14.08
N GLY A 75 7.14 -2.73 -13.78
CA GLY A 75 6.33 -3.78 -13.13
C GLY A 75 6.15 -5.04 -13.96
N LEU A 76 6.29 -4.95 -15.29
CA LEU A 76 6.26 -6.10 -16.21
C LEU A 76 7.61 -6.79 -16.39
N ASP A 77 8.68 -6.27 -15.78
CA ASP A 77 9.99 -6.92 -15.81
C ASP A 77 9.94 -8.24 -15.01
N LEU A 78 10.59 -9.29 -15.53
CA LEU A 78 10.57 -10.60 -14.92
C LEU A 78 11.20 -10.59 -13.51
N ASN A 79 12.11 -9.66 -13.22
CA ASN A 79 12.78 -9.50 -11.92
C ASN A 79 12.12 -8.43 -11.02
N SER A 80 10.92 -7.94 -11.37
CA SER A 80 10.23 -6.87 -10.63
C SER A 80 9.69 -7.27 -9.24
N TYR A 81 9.80 -8.54 -8.85
CA TYR A 81 9.26 -9.10 -7.62
C TYR A 81 9.60 -8.29 -6.36
N SER A 82 10.86 -7.87 -6.20
CA SER A 82 11.29 -7.11 -5.02
C SER A 82 10.52 -5.80 -4.87
N ILE A 83 10.23 -5.12 -5.98
CA ILE A 83 9.49 -3.85 -5.99
C ILE A 83 8.05 -4.07 -5.53
N TRP A 84 7.41 -5.14 -6.01
CA TRP A 84 6.06 -5.53 -5.56
C TRP A 84 6.05 -5.89 -4.08
N ALA A 85 7.00 -6.70 -3.63
CA ALA A 85 7.12 -7.15 -2.25
C ALA A 85 7.35 -5.96 -1.30
N ASP A 86 8.24 -5.04 -1.66
CA ASP A 86 8.53 -3.83 -0.88
C ASP A 86 7.32 -2.91 -0.80
N TYR A 87 6.57 -2.72 -1.90
CA TYR A 87 5.35 -1.90 -1.86
C TYR A 87 4.27 -2.53 -0.97
N ILE A 88 4.06 -3.84 -1.07
CA ILE A 88 3.14 -4.57 -0.20
C ILE A 88 3.57 -4.46 1.26
N SER A 89 4.86 -4.61 1.54
CA SER A 89 5.43 -4.47 2.89
C SER A 89 5.23 -3.05 3.45
N PHE A 90 5.47 -2.03 2.64
CA PHE A 90 5.21 -0.63 2.97
C PHE A 90 3.73 -0.42 3.35
N LEU A 91 2.79 -0.87 2.53
CA LEU A 91 1.35 -0.75 2.82
C LEU A 91 0.96 -1.51 4.08
N ARG A 92 1.50 -2.71 4.31
CA ARG A 92 1.19 -3.53 5.49
C ARG A 92 1.78 -3.00 6.79
N SER A 93 2.98 -2.42 6.73
CA SER A 93 3.67 -1.84 7.90
C SER A 93 3.08 -0.51 8.36
N THR A 94 2.27 0.12 7.50
CA THR A 94 1.58 1.38 7.82
C THR A 94 0.59 1.17 8.97
N GLN A 95 0.83 1.85 10.11
CA GLN A 95 0.01 1.69 11.33
C GLN A 95 -1.23 2.58 11.30
N VAL A 96 -2.41 2.01 11.04
CA VAL A 96 -3.71 2.72 11.00
C VAL A 96 -4.50 2.67 12.30
N GLN A 97 -5.30 3.71 12.56
CA GLN A 97 -6.20 3.78 13.70
C GLN A 97 -7.66 3.88 13.23
N GLY A 98 -8.52 3.04 13.81
CA GLY A 98 -9.95 3.04 13.52
C GLY A 98 -10.34 2.15 12.33
N SER A 99 -11.57 1.63 12.40
CA SER A 99 -12.07 0.60 11.46
C SER A 99 -12.11 1.07 10.01
N TYR A 100 -12.37 2.36 9.76
CA TYR A 100 -12.39 2.92 8.42
C TYR A 100 -10.99 2.92 7.77
N ALA A 101 -9.97 3.39 8.50
CA ALA A 101 -8.60 3.42 8.01
C ALA A 101 -8.04 2.00 7.80
N GLU A 102 -8.38 1.06 8.68
CA GLU A 102 -8.05 -0.37 8.48
C GLU A 102 -8.69 -0.92 7.18
N SER A 103 -9.96 -0.59 6.92
CA SER A 103 -10.62 -0.99 5.68
C SER A 103 -9.96 -0.39 4.42
N GLN A 104 -9.52 0.87 4.48
CA GLN A 104 -8.78 1.52 3.38
C GLN A 104 -7.42 0.86 3.14
N LYS A 105 -6.66 0.58 4.20
CA LYS A 105 -5.39 -0.15 4.13
C LYS A 105 -5.57 -1.54 3.53
N ILE A 106 -6.62 -2.26 3.94
CA ILE A 106 -6.97 -3.56 3.37
C ILE A 106 -7.25 -3.44 1.86
N THR A 107 -8.05 -2.45 1.47
CA THR A 107 -8.39 -2.20 0.07
C THR A 107 -7.17 -1.83 -0.78
N ALA A 108 -6.26 -1.01 -0.24
CA ALA A 108 -4.96 -0.67 -0.85
C ALA A 108 -4.12 -1.91 -1.13
N THR A 109 -3.88 -2.68 -0.07
CA THR A 109 -2.99 -3.84 -0.08
C THR A 109 -3.54 -4.90 -1.03
N ARG A 110 -4.86 -5.14 -0.97
CA ARG A 110 -5.55 -6.04 -1.91
C ARG A 110 -5.38 -5.62 -3.36
N ARG A 111 -5.52 -4.31 -3.68
CA ARG A 111 -5.34 -3.81 -5.05
C ARG A 111 -3.93 -4.10 -5.58
N VAL A 112 -2.89 -3.91 -4.76
CA VAL A 112 -1.50 -4.17 -5.15
C VAL A 112 -1.27 -5.67 -5.35
N TYR A 113 -1.71 -6.52 -4.41
CA TYR A 113 -1.64 -7.97 -4.59
C TYR A 113 -2.34 -8.43 -5.88
N GLN A 114 -3.57 -7.97 -6.12
CA GLN A 114 -4.33 -8.37 -7.30
C GLN A 114 -3.69 -7.92 -8.62
N ARG A 115 -2.98 -6.79 -8.63
CA ARG A 115 -2.18 -6.36 -9.79
C ARG A 115 -0.91 -7.22 -9.96
N ALA A 116 -0.25 -7.57 -8.87
CA ALA A 116 0.97 -8.37 -8.89
C ALA A 116 0.72 -9.81 -9.38
N ILE A 117 -0.33 -10.48 -8.89
CA ILE A 117 -0.62 -11.89 -9.23
C ILE A 117 -1.03 -12.12 -10.69
N VAL A 118 -1.31 -11.06 -11.44
CA VAL A 118 -1.60 -11.13 -12.88
C VAL A 118 -0.43 -10.67 -13.75
N THR A 119 0.69 -10.33 -13.12
CA THR A 119 1.90 -9.86 -13.80
C THR A 119 2.94 -10.99 -13.84
N PRO A 120 3.33 -11.49 -15.03
CA PRO A 120 4.34 -12.53 -15.13
C PRO A 120 5.69 -12.07 -14.59
N MET A 121 6.17 -12.69 -13.52
CA MET A 121 7.46 -12.39 -12.88
C MET A 121 8.02 -13.61 -12.15
N LEU A 122 9.34 -13.64 -11.95
CA LEU A 122 9.99 -14.57 -11.02
C LEU A 122 9.45 -14.30 -9.61
N GLY A 123 9.08 -15.33 -8.86
CA GLY A 123 8.50 -15.16 -7.52
C GLY A 123 6.98 -14.88 -7.49
N ILE A 124 6.27 -14.96 -8.62
CA ILE A 124 4.80 -14.88 -8.64
C ILE A 124 4.11 -15.91 -7.73
N GLU A 125 4.69 -17.10 -7.59
CA GLU A 125 4.19 -18.15 -6.68
C GLU A 125 4.28 -17.71 -5.21
N THR A 126 5.33 -16.98 -4.84
CA THR A 126 5.49 -16.39 -3.50
C THR A 126 4.42 -15.34 -3.25
N ILE A 127 4.20 -14.41 -4.20
CA ILE A 127 3.15 -13.39 -4.07
C ILE A 127 1.78 -14.03 -3.94
N TRP A 128 1.48 -15.06 -4.73
CA TRP A 128 0.21 -15.78 -4.66
C TRP A 128 -0.02 -16.45 -3.30
N ARG A 129 0.99 -17.14 -2.77
CA ARG A 129 0.92 -17.74 -1.43
C ARG A 129 0.66 -16.68 -0.36
N ASP A 130 1.40 -15.58 -0.41
CA ASP A 130 1.28 -14.51 0.57
C ASP A 130 -0.07 -13.79 0.47
N TYR A 131 -0.62 -13.65 -0.74
CA TYR A 131 -1.98 -13.13 -0.97
C TYR A 131 -3.06 -14.02 -0.33
N CYS A 132 -2.97 -15.34 -0.55
CA CYS A 132 -3.89 -16.31 0.06
C CYS A 132 -3.82 -16.26 1.60
N MET A 133 -2.62 -16.19 2.17
CA MET A 133 -2.44 -16.04 3.62
C MET A 133 -3.01 -14.72 4.13
N TYR A 134 -2.80 -13.63 3.39
CA TYR A 134 -3.31 -12.31 3.71
C TYR A 134 -4.84 -12.29 3.75
N GLU A 135 -5.54 -12.72 2.69
CA GLU A 135 -7.01 -12.71 2.67
C GLU A 135 -7.60 -13.59 3.78
N ASN A 136 -7.00 -14.76 4.05
CA ASN A 136 -7.39 -15.61 5.17
C ASN A 136 -7.22 -14.91 6.53
N SER A 137 -6.14 -14.13 6.71
CA SER A 137 -5.91 -13.39 7.95
C SER A 137 -6.91 -12.24 8.16
N ILE A 138 -7.43 -11.65 7.07
CA ILE A 138 -8.41 -10.56 7.14
C ILE A 138 -9.81 -11.09 7.41
N ASN A 139 -10.27 -12.06 6.61
CA ASN A 139 -11.58 -12.66 6.78
C ASN A 139 -11.66 -14.04 6.10
N PRO A 140 -11.53 -15.15 6.87
CA PRO A 140 -11.58 -16.51 6.32
C PRO A 140 -12.85 -16.85 5.55
N LEU A 141 -13.99 -16.24 5.89
CA LEU A 141 -15.29 -16.55 5.28
C LEU A 141 -15.36 -16.11 3.81
N ILE A 142 -14.70 -15.00 3.48
CA ILE A 142 -14.70 -14.44 2.11
C ILE A 142 -13.36 -14.63 1.39
N ALA A 143 -12.30 -15.04 2.10
CA ALA A 143 -10.98 -15.29 1.53
C ALA A 143 -11.03 -16.25 0.35
N LYS A 144 -11.77 -17.37 0.51
CA LYS A 144 -11.93 -18.39 -0.53
C LYS A 144 -12.50 -17.78 -1.82
N LYS A 145 -13.55 -16.97 -1.71
CA LYS A 145 -14.16 -16.28 -2.86
C LYS A 145 -13.15 -15.40 -3.60
N PHE A 146 -12.40 -14.55 -2.89
CA PHE A 146 -11.40 -13.68 -3.50
C PHE A 146 -10.28 -14.48 -4.20
N THR A 147 -9.82 -15.57 -3.58
CA THR A 147 -8.79 -16.42 -4.18
C THR A 147 -9.30 -17.18 -5.40
N GLU A 148 -10.53 -17.70 -5.38
CA GLU A 148 -11.10 -18.42 -6.52
C GLU A 148 -11.31 -17.51 -7.73
N GLU A 149 -11.82 -16.29 -7.51
CA GLU A 149 -12.02 -15.28 -8.56
C GLU A 149 -10.73 -14.92 -9.30
N ARG A 150 -9.57 -14.99 -8.63
CA ARG A 150 -8.25 -14.63 -9.20
C ARG A 150 -7.37 -15.82 -9.60
N SER A 151 -7.76 -17.04 -9.23
CA SER A 151 -6.96 -18.25 -9.46
C SER A 151 -6.63 -18.47 -10.93
N ARG A 152 -7.60 -18.23 -11.84
CA ARG A 152 -7.40 -18.41 -13.29
C ARG A 152 -6.37 -17.43 -13.85
N ASP A 153 -6.48 -16.15 -13.48
CA ASP A 153 -5.56 -15.10 -13.96
C ASP A 153 -4.14 -15.36 -13.46
N TYR A 154 -4.00 -15.75 -12.18
CA TYR A 154 -2.74 -16.18 -11.60
C TYR A 154 -2.11 -17.36 -12.35
N MET A 155 -2.89 -18.40 -12.65
CA MET A 155 -2.39 -19.59 -13.35
C MET A 155 -1.86 -19.24 -14.74
N ASN A 156 -2.51 -18.30 -15.44
CA ASN A 156 -2.04 -17.79 -16.73
C ASN A 156 -0.72 -17.02 -16.57
N ALA A 157 -0.65 -16.06 -15.65
CA ALA A 157 0.56 -15.26 -15.43
C ALA A 157 1.75 -16.13 -15.01
N ARG A 158 1.51 -17.15 -14.16
CA ARG A 158 2.53 -18.13 -13.75
C ARG A 158 3.05 -18.95 -14.92
N ARG A 159 2.16 -19.41 -15.81
CA ARG A 159 2.58 -20.17 -17.01
C ARG A 159 3.51 -19.32 -17.87
N VAL A 160 3.11 -18.08 -18.15
CA VAL A 160 3.90 -17.13 -18.93
C VAL A 160 5.25 -16.86 -18.26
N ALA A 161 5.29 -16.64 -16.95
CA ALA A 161 6.55 -16.43 -16.22
C ALA A 161 7.53 -17.61 -16.38
N LYS A 162 7.02 -18.86 -16.35
CA LYS A 162 7.84 -20.06 -16.57
C LYS A 162 8.35 -20.18 -18.01
N GLU A 163 7.56 -19.77 -19.00
CA GLU A 163 7.99 -19.76 -20.41
C GLU A 163 9.19 -18.82 -20.62
N TYR A 164 9.25 -17.69 -19.91
CA TYR A 164 10.38 -16.75 -19.97
C TYR A 164 11.58 -17.15 -19.08
N GLU A 165 11.39 -18.06 -18.14
CA GLU A 165 12.46 -18.63 -17.32
C GLU A 165 13.26 -19.70 -18.09
N VAL A 166 12.63 -20.33 -19.09
CA VAL A 166 13.30 -21.26 -20.00
C VAL A 166 14.00 -20.45 -21.11
N PRO A 167 15.34 -20.55 -21.26
CA PRO A 167 16.02 -19.89 -22.36
C PRO A 167 15.46 -20.38 -23.69
N PRO A 168 15.30 -19.51 -24.71
CA PRO A 168 14.81 -19.95 -26.01
C PRO A 168 15.70 -21.08 -26.50
N GLU A 169 15.09 -22.22 -26.88
CA GLU A 169 15.82 -23.33 -27.50
C GLU A 169 16.66 -22.76 -28.64
N GLU A 170 17.99 -22.84 -28.52
CA GLU A 170 18.87 -22.47 -29.62
C GLU A 170 18.44 -23.30 -30.84
N PRO A 171 18.13 -22.68 -31.99
CA PRO A 171 17.80 -23.45 -33.17
C PRO A 171 19.03 -24.28 -33.52
N PHE A 172 18.87 -25.62 -33.48
CA PHE A 172 19.90 -26.56 -33.89
C PHE A 172 20.41 -26.18 -35.28
N HIS A 173 21.70 -25.82 -35.34
CA HIS A 173 22.43 -25.54 -36.58
C HIS A 173 22.66 -26.79 -37.41
#